data_AF-A0A938LYZ9-F1
#
_entry.id   AF-A0A938LYZ9-F1
#
_cell.length_a   1.000
_cell.length_b   1.000
_cell.length_c   1.000
_cell.angle_alpha   90.00
_cell.angle_beta   90.00
_cell.angle_gamma   90.00
#
_symmetry.space_group_name_H-M   'P 1'
#
loop_
_entity.id
_entity.type
_entity.pdbx_description
1 polymer ?
#
loop_
_entity_poly.entity_id
_entity_poly.type
_entity_poly.pdbx_seq_one_letter_code
_entity_poly.pdbx_strand_id
1 'polypeptide(L)'
;MAKFDRYDEVLDLILWTKQRWRAVIVTEGVLVFAALMLAVVLVSAGLEAWVHFSALARKLILASWLACAVGGAVIFIFRRILAEWHEEHVALHVEAALPGLKNGLINTIRLAKEPWLPSPSLANQAVNEVAANVKQFDFGVAIDRRGVVRFGV
;
A
#
# COMPACT_ATOMS: atom_id res chain seq x y z
N MET A 1 25.09 1.30 -12.72
CA MET A 1 23.97 0.33 -12.64
C MET A 1 24.18 -0.71 -13.72
N ALA A 2 24.28 -1.99 -13.35
CA ALA A 2 24.33 -3.08 -14.32
C ALA A 2 22.97 -3.17 -15.03
N LYS A 3 22.98 -3.09 -16.36
CA LYS A 3 21.78 -3.17 -17.19
C LYS A 3 21.57 -4.63 -17.56
N PHE A 4 20.52 -5.25 -17.03
CA PHE A 4 20.16 -6.64 -17.31
C PHE A 4 18.98 -6.67 -18.28
N ASP A 5 19.03 -7.52 -19.31
CA ASP A 5 18.12 -7.43 -20.47
C ASP A 5 16.63 -7.59 -20.12
N ARG A 6 16.30 -8.34 -19.07
CA ARG A 6 14.91 -8.61 -18.65
C ARG A 6 14.57 -8.06 -17.26
N TYR A 7 15.45 -7.23 -16.70
CA TYR A 7 15.21 -6.61 -15.40
C TYR A 7 14.07 -5.59 -15.46
N ASP A 8 13.93 -4.89 -16.58
CA ASP A 8 12.85 -3.92 -16.80
C ASP A 8 11.47 -4.61 -16.73
N GLU A 9 11.32 -5.84 -17.25
CA GLU A 9 10.07 -6.63 -17.13
C GLU A 9 9.70 -6.92 -15.66
N VAL A 10 10.70 -7.27 -14.85
CA VAL A 10 10.50 -7.59 -13.41
C VAL A 10 10.19 -6.31 -12.64
N LEU A 11 10.88 -5.22 -12.97
CA LEU A 11 10.70 -3.91 -12.33
C LEU A 11 9.32 -3.33 -12.65
N ASP A 12 8.88 -3.38 -13.90
CA ASP A 12 7.55 -2.92 -14.32
C ASP A 12 6.44 -3.66 -13.58
N LEU A 13 6.60 -4.96 -13.36
CA LEU A 13 5.63 -5.76 -12.61
C LEU A 13 5.58 -5.40 -11.12
N ILE A 14 6.75 -5.15 -10.52
CA ILE A 14 6.84 -4.68 -9.13
C ILE A 14 6.20 -3.29 -9.00
N LEU A 15 6.47 -2.39 -9.95
CA LEU A 15 5.90 -1.04 -9.96
C LEU A 15 4.38 -1.07 -10.16
N TRP A 16 3.88 -1.93 -11.06
CA TRP A 16 2.44 -2.13 -11.26
C TRP A 16 1.77 -2.65 -9.97
N THR A 17 2.37 -3.66 -9.34
CA THR A 17 1.87 -4.22 -8.08
C THR A 17 1.89 -3.18 -6.97
N LYS A 18 2.96 -2.39 -6.86
CA LYS A 18 3.11 -1.28 -5.91
C LYS A 18 2.02 -0.22 -6.08
N GLN A 19 1.75 0.21 -7.32
CA GLN A 19 0.71 1.21 -7.60
C GLN A 19 -0.68 0.68 -7.25
N ARG A 20 -0.98 -0.56 -7.62
CA ARG A 20 -2.29 -1.17 -7.36
C ARG A 20 -2.51 -1.41 -5.88
N TRP A 21 -1.49 -1.84 -5.15
CA TRP A 21 -1.55 -2.01 -3.70
C TRP A 21 -1.73 -0.66 -2.99
N ARG A 22 -1.00 0.37 -3.41
CA ARG A 22 -1.17 1.74 -2.89
C ARG A 22 -2.60 2.24 -3.15
N ALA A 23 -3.16 1.99 -4.32
CA ALA A 23 -4.54 2.36 -4.63
C ALA A 23 -5.52 1.67 -3.67
N VAL A 24 -5.41 0.35 -3.47
CA VAL A 24 -6.28 -0.41 -2.55
C VAL A 24 -6.18 0.12 -1.11
N ILE A 25 -4.97 0.36 -0.61
CA ILE A 25 -4.73 0.86 0.75
C ILE A 25 -5.30 2.28 0.93
N VAL A 26 -5.11 3.15 -0.05
CA VAL A 26 -5.63 4.52 -0.02
C VAL A 26 -7.15 4.51 -0.10
N THR A 27 -7.74 3.74 -1.02
CA THR A 27 -9.21 3.61 -1.14
C THR A 27 -9.82 3.06 0.14
N GLU A 28 -9.18 2.10 0.81
CA GLU A 28 -9.63 1.61 2.11
C GLU A 28 -9.63 2.69 3.18
N GLY A 29 -8.52 3.42 3.30
CA GLY A 29 -8.38 4.51 4.26
C GLY A 29 -9.45 5.59 4.01
N VAL A 30 -9.68 5.94 2.75
CA VAL A 30 -10.73 6.88 2.33
C VAL A 30 -12.12 6.35 2.67
N LEU A 31 -12.43 5.08 2.40
CA LEU A 31 -13.74 4.49 2.70
C LEU A 31 -14.01 4.41 4.20
N VAL A 32 -13.04 3.95 4.99
CA VAL A 32 -13.17 3.88 6.46
C VAL A 32 -13.34 5.28 7.04
N PHE A 33 -12.55 6.24 6.58
CA PHE A 33 -12.67 7.63 7.02
C PHE A 33 -14.02 8.24 6.64
N ALA A 34 -14.49 8.02 5.41
CA ALA A 34 -15.80 8.48 4.96
C ALA A 34 -16.93 7.85 5.78
N ALA A 35 -16.84 6.55 6.08
CA ALA A 35 -17.81 5.84 6.91
C ALA A 35 -17.86 6.41 8.34
N LEU A 36 -16.70 6.69 8.95
CA LEU A 36 -16.63 7.33 10.28
C LEU A 36 -17.23 8.73 10.27
N MET A 37 -16.92 9.55 9.25
CA MET A 37 -17.48 10.90 9.11
C MET A 37 -19.00 10.87 8.98
N LEU A 38 -19.53 9.96 8.15
CA LEU A 38 -20.96 9.71 8.01
C LEU A 38 -21.60 9.27 9.32
N ALA A 39 -20.99 8.33 10.05
CA ALA A 39 -21.50 7.85 11.32
C ALA A 39 -21.64 8.98 12.34
N VAL A 40 -20.65 9.87 12.44
CA VAL A 40 -20.71 11.03 13.36
C VAL A 40 -21.84 11.99 12.97
N VAL A 41 -22.03 12.26 11.67
CA VAL A 41 -23.13 13.11 11.20
C VAL A 41 -24.48 12.49 11.53
N LEU A 42 -24.66 11.19 11.28
CA LEU A 42 -25.91 10.48 11.56
C LEU A 42 -26.23 10.44 13.06
N VAL A 43 -25.23 10.18 13.91
CA VAL A 43 -25.39 10.21 15.37
C VAL A 43 -25.75 11.61 15.84
N SER A 44 -25.08 12.63 15.30
CA SER A 44 -25.34 14.03 15.67
C SER A 44 -26.74 14.49 15.24
N ALA A 45 -27.18 14.11 14.03
CA ALA A 45 -28.53 14.37 13.52
C ALA A 45 -29.61 13.61 14.32
N GLY A 46 -29.32 12.36 14.70
CA GLY A 46 -30.20 11.57 15.56
C GLY A 46 -30.34 12.20 16.95
N LEU A 47 -29.23 12.62 17.57
CA LEU A 47 -29.24 13.29 18.87
C LEU A 47 -29.96 14.65 18.82
N GLU A 48 -29.81 15.40 17.74
CA GLU A 48 -30.52 16.67 17.53
C GLU A 48 -32.04 16.46 17.59
N ALA A 49 -32.56 15.40 16.95
CA ALA A 49 -33.99 15.09 16.96
C ALA A 49 -34.54 14.80 18.36
N TRP A 50 -33.71 14.36 19.30
CA TRP A 50 -34.12 13.99 20.66
C TRP A 50 -33.87 15.11 21.68
N VAL A 51 -32.72 15.78 21.58
CA VAL A 51 -32.23 16.70 22.61
C VAL A 51 -32.46 18.18 22.24
N HIS A 52 -32.69 18.49 20.96
CA HIS A 52 -32.89 19.85 20.44
C HIS A 52 -31.74 20.78 20.90
N PHE A 53 -30.58 20.63 20.26
CA PHE A 53 -29.38 21.32 20.70
C PHE A 53 -29.50 22.84 20.56
N SER A 54 -28.93 23.55 21.52
CA SER A 54 -28.79 25.00 21.44
C SER A 54 -27.91 25.38 20.24
N ALA A 55 -28.13 26.60 19.70
CA ALA A 55 -27.36 27.10 18.56
C ALA A 55 -25.83 27.10 18.80
N LEU A 56 -25.40 27.21 20.07
CA LEU A 56 -24.00 27.18 20.45
C LEU A 56 -23.43 25.76 20.42
N ALA A 57 -24.19 24.77 20.91
CA ALA A 57 -23.82 23.35 20.82
C ALA A 57 -23.70 22.87 19.37
N ARG A 58 -24.62 23.27 18.48
CA ARG A 58 -24.54 22.96 17.04
C ARG A 58 -23.25 23.50 16.40
N LYS A 59 -22.87 24.74 16.72
CA LYS A 59 -21.63 25.36 16.22
C LYS A 59 -20.39 24.64 16.73
N LEU A 60 -20.36 24.25 18.00
CA LEU A 60 -19.24 23.49 18.58
C LEU A 60 -19.09 22.10 17.95
N ILE A 61 -20.20 21.36 17.80
CA ILE A 61 -20.20 20.05 17.14
C ILE A 61 -19.69 20.18 15.70
N LEU A 62 -20.16 21.18 14.96
CA LEU A 62 -19.74 21.40 13.58
C LEU A 62 -18.25 21.79 13.49
N ALA A 63 -17.77 22.65 14.40
CA ALA A 63 -16.35 23.03 14.45
C ALA A 63 -15.45 21.84 14.81
N SER A 64 -15.84 21.03 15.80
CA SER A 64 -15.12 19.81 16.17
C SER A 64 -15.13 18.78 15.03
N TRP A 65 -16.26 18.62 14.33
CA TRP A 65 -16.36 17.73 13.18
C TRP A 65 -15.43 18.19 12.04
N LEU A 66 -15.41 19.49 11.74
CA LEU A 66 -14.53 20.05 10.72
C LEU A 66 -13.04 19.85 11.08
N ALA A 67 -12.68 20.07 12.35
CA ALA A 67 -11.32 19.85 12.83
C ALA A 67 -10.91 18.38 12.74
N CYS A 68 -11.80 17.45 13.13
CA CYS A 68 -11.57 16.01 12.97
C CYS A 68 -11.50 15.59 11.50
N ALA A 69 -12.30 16.19 10.62
CA ALA A 69 -12.28 15.90 9.21
C ALA A 69 -10.95 16.32 8.57
N VAL A 70 -10.50 17.54 8.84
CA VAL A 70 -9.22 18.05 8.34
C VAL A 70 -8.04 17.27 8.94
N GLY A 71 -8.01 17.09 10.25
CA GLY A 71 -6.94 16.34 10.92
C GLY A 71 -6.89 14.87 10.50
N GLY A 72 -8.05 14.22 10.39
CA GLY A 72 -8.16 12.85 9.93
C GLY A 72 -7.74 12.67 8.47
N ALA A 73 -8.11 13.59 7.58
CA ALA A 73 -7.64 13.56 6.20
C ALA A 73 -6.11 13.63 6.12
N VAL A 74 -5.47 14.50 6.91
CA VAL A 74 -3.99 14.60 6.95
C VAL A 74 -3.35 13.28 7.45
N ILE A 75 -3.89 12.69 8.52
CA ILE A 75 -3.29 11.49 9.13
C ILE A 75 -3.59 10.22 8.31
N PHE A 76 -4.81 10.04 7.83
CA PHE A 76 -5.21 8.80 7.17
C PHE A 76 -4.92 8.79 5.67
N ILE A 77 -5.00 9.94 5.00
CA ILE A 77 -4.80 10.05 3.55
C ILE A 77 -3.38 10.53 3.26
N PHE A 78 -3.00 11.72 3.73
CA PHE A 78 -1.71 12.31 3.36
C PHE A 78 -0.52 11.54 3.93
N ARG A 79 -0.56 11.12 5.20
CA ARG A 79 0.56 10.33 5.78
C ARG A 79 0.75 8.98 5.08
N ARG A 80 -0.33 8.32 4.63
CA ARG A 80 -0.22 7.05 3.88
C ARG A 80 0.22 7.25 2.43
N ILE A 81 -0.15 8.36 1.81
CA ILE A 81 0.34 8.72 0.47
C ILE A 81 1.83 9.11 0.55
N LEU A 82 2.26 9.83 1.58
CA LEU A 82 3.63 10.30 1.75
C LEU A 82 4.58 9.27 2.36
N ALA A 83 4.07 8.15 2.88
CA ALA A 83 4.92 7.05 3.32
C ALA A 83 5.72 6.52 2.11
N GLU A 84 7.04 6.55 2.19
CA GLU A 84 7.91 5.99 1.15
C GLU A 84 7.95 4.46 1.29
N TRP A 85 7.23 3.77 0.40
CA TRP A 85 7.31 2.31 0.32
C TRP A 85 8.58 1.94 -0.44
N HIS A 86 9.61 1.50 0.29
CA HIS A 86 10.82 0.94 -0.31
C HIS A 86 10.47 -0.33 -1.10
N GLU A 87 11.07 -0.48 -2.28
CA GLU A 87 10.83 -1.58 -3.22
C GLU A 87 11.06 -2.96 -2.60
N GLU A 88 11.99 -3.07 -1.65
CA GLU A 88 12.30 -4.30 -0.91
C GLU A 88 11.14 -4.77 -0.03
N HIS A 89 10.40 -3.86 0.59
CA HIS A 89 9.21 -4.21 1.38
C HIS A 89 8.09 -4.75 0.50
N VAL A 90 7.94 -4.20 -0.71
CA VAL A 90 6.95 -4.68 -1.68
C VAL A 90 7.35 -6.08 -2.17
N ALA A 91 8.62 -6.30 -2.50
CA ALA A 91 9.11 -7.60 -2.94
C ALA A 91 8.95 -8.68 -1.86
N LEU A 92 9.28 -8.37 -0.60
CA LEU A 92 9.05 -9.26 0.53
C LEU A 92 7.57 -9.63 0.68
N HIS A 93 6.67 -8.66 0.50
CA HIS A 93 5.24 -8.91 0.61
C HIS A 93 4.73 -9.81 -0.51
N VAL A 94 5.17 -9.56 -1.75
CA VAL A 94 4.81 -10.37 -2.91
C VAL A 94 5.34 -11.81 -2.75
N GLU A 95 6.56 -12.00 -2.26
CA GLU A 95 7.13 -13.33 -1.99
C GLU A 95 6.44 -14.06 -0.84
N ALA A 96 6.01 -13.33 0.20
CA ALA A 96 5.23 -13.91 1.29
C ALA A 96 3.88 -14.44 0.80
N ALA A 97 3.25 -13.75 -0.16
CA ALA A 97 2.01 -14.21 -0.79
C ALA A 97 2.23 -15.32 -1.84
N LEU A 98 3.41 -15.36 -2.46
CA LEU A 98 3.75 -16.30 -3.53
C LEU A 98 5.05 -17.06 -3.18
N PRO A 99 5.00 -18.04 -2.25
CA PRO A 99 6.18 -18.77 -1.79
C PRO A 99 6.88 -19.57 -2.91
N GLY A 100 6.21 -19.80 -4.04
CA GLY A 100 6.78 -20.45 -5.22
C GLY A 100 7.91 -19.68 -5.90
N LEU A 101 8.07 -18.38 -5.62
CA LEU A 101 9.15 -17.54 -6.16
C LEU A 101 10.50 -17.73 -5.45
N LYS A 102 10.56 -18.48 -4.35
CA LYS A 102 11.79 -18.90 -3.65
C LYS A 102 12.83 -17.79 -3.43
N ASN A 103 12.40 -16.60 -2.98
CA ASN A 103 13.26 -15.44 -2.77
C ASN A 103 13.88 -14.83 -4.05
N GLY A 104 13.36 -15.16 -5.23
CA GLY A 104 13.87 -14.69 -6.52
C GLY A 104 13.70 -13.19 -6.74
N LEU A 105 12.59 -12.60 -6.31
CA LEU A 105 12.29 -11.16 -6.49
C LEU A 105 13.17 -10.31 -5.58
N ILE A 106 13.28 -10.64 -4.29
CA ILE A 106 14.12 -9.88 -3.36
C ILE A 106 15.59 -9.96 -3.74
N ASN A 107 16.06 -11.14 -4.18
CA ASN A 107 17.43 -11.33 -4.63
C ASN A 107 17.71 -10.54 -5.91
N THR A 108 16.77 -10.50 -6.86
CA THR A 108 16.90 -9.72 -8.10
C THR A 108 17.03 -8.23 -7.81
N ILE A 109 16.22 -7.68 -6.88
CA ILE A 109 16.30 -6.26 -6.48
C ILE A 109 17.62 -5.97 -5.77
N ARG A 110 18.07 -6.85 -4.87
CA ARG A 110 19.36 -6.69 -4.18
C ARG A 110 20.52 -6.70 -5.17
N LEU A 111 20.55 -7.67 -6.09
CA LEU A 111 21.57 -7.79 -7.15
C LEU A 111 21.62 -6.55 -8.04
N ALA A 112 20.49 -5.93 -8.34
CA ALA A 112 20.44 -4.71 -9.16
C ALA A 112 20.90 -3.45 -8.43
N LYS A 113 20.75 -3.40 -7.10
CA LYS A 113 21.25 -2.31 -6.24
C LYS A 113 22.74 -2.46 -5.89
N GLU A 114 23.29 -3.66 -6.01
CA GLU A 114 24.67 -3.95 -5.62
C GLU A 114 25.65 -3.37 -6.66
N PRO A 115 26.52 -2.42 -6.28
CA PRO A 115 27.40 -1.73 -7.22
C PRO A 115 28.55 -2.60 -7.73
N TRP A 116 28.84 -3.71 -7.04
CA TRP A 116 29.93 -4.62 -7.39
C TRP A 116 29.43 -6.05 -7.40
N LEU A 117 29.34 -6.64 -8.60
CA LEU A 117 28.89 -8.00 -8.83
C LEU A 117 30.08 -8.87 -9.25
N PRO A 118 30.44 -9.91 -8.49
CA PRO A 118 31.58 -10.77 -8.81
C PRO A 118 31.40 -11.57 -10.11
N SER A 119 30.16 -11.80 -10.57
CA SER A 119 29.87 -12.43 -11.86
C SER A 119 28.59 -11.86 -12.49
N PRO A 120 28.70 -10.90 -13.43
CA PRO A 120 27.55 -10.28 -14.09
C PRO A 120 26.71 -11.27 -14.92
N SER A 121 27.33 -12.31 -15.49
CA SER A 121 26.63 -13.32 -16.30
C SER A 121 25.74 -14.24 -15.46
N LEU A 122 26.19 -14.62 -14.26
CA LEU A 122 25.40 -15.40 -13.31
C LEU A 122 24.23 -14.57 -12.76
N ALA A 123 24.48 -13.29 -12.45
CA ALA A 123 23.43 -12.37 -12.05
C ALA A 123 22.35 -12.24 -13.16
N ASN A 124 22.76 -12.08 -14.42
CA ASN A 124 21.83 -11.98 -15.55
C ASN A 124 21.02 -13.28 -15.77
N GLN A 125 21.63 -14.45 -15.59
CA GLN A 125 20.91 -15.74 -15.63
C GLN A 125 19.88 -15.85 -14.50
N ALA A 126 20.24 -15.46 -13.27
CA ALA A 126 19.30 -15.47 -12.14
C ALA A 126 18.10 -14.52 -12.39
N VAL A 127 18.35 -13.31 -12.92
CA VAL A 127 17.27 -12.39 -13.30
C VAL A 127 16.37 -13.00 -14.38
N ASN A 128 16.96 -13.64 -15.40
CA ASN A 128 16.19 -14.25 -16.49
C ASN A 128 15.34 -15.44 -16.02
N GLU A 129 15.85 -16.26 -15.10
CA GLU A 129 15.11 -17.37 -14.50
C GLU A 129 13.92 -16.86 -13.69
N VAL A 130 14.13 -15.82 -12.86
CA VAL A 130 13.06 -15.18 -12.10
C VAL A 130 12.03 -14.56 -13.04
N ALA A 131 12.45 -13.84 -14.08
CA ALA A 131 11.56 -13.23 -15.07
C ALA A 131 10.75 -14.28 -15.88
N ALA A 132 11.27 -15.50 -16.05
CA ALA A 132 10.53 -16.60 -16.66
C ALA A 132 9.50 -17.21 -15.69
N ASN A 133 9.89 -17.43 -14.43
CA ASN A 133 9.03 -18.01 -13.40
C ASN A 133 7.90 -17.07 -12.97
N VAL A 134 8.18 -15.77 -12.92
CA VAL A 134 7.22 -14.71 -12.61
C VAL A 134 5.98 -14.80 -13.52
N LYS A 135 6.12 -15.07 -14.82
CA LYS A 135 4.98 -15.16 -15.75
C LYS A 135 4.00 -16.30 -15.43
N GLN A 136 4.39 -17.25 -14.58
CA GLN A 136 3.56 -18.39 -14.20
C GLN A 136 2.69 -18.11 -12.97
N PHE A 137 2.92 -17.01 -12.25
CA PHE A 137 2.20 -16.66 -11.03
C PHE A 137 1.21 -15.52 -11.29
N ASP A 138 0.03 -15.61 -10.67
CA ASP A 138 -0.94 -14.52 -10.66
C ASP A 138 -0.62 -13.53 -9.53
N PHE A 139 -0.12 -12.35 -9.90
CA PHE A 139 0.20 -11.27 -8.97
C PHE A 139 -1.06 -10.62 -8.37
N GLY A 140 -2.24 -10.88 -8.92
CA GLY A 140 -3.51 -10.52 -8.31
C GLY A 140 -3.69 -11.16 -6.92
N VAL A 141 -3.15 -12.36 -6.72
CA VAL A 141 -3.21 -13.08 -5.43
C VAL A 141 -2.38 -12.38 -4.35
N ALA A 142 -1.25 -11.75 -4.73
CA ALA A 142 -0.44 -10.96 -3.81
C ALA A 142 -1.12 -9.65 -3.36
N ILE A 143 -2.14 -9.21 -4.09
CA ILE A 143 -2.96 -8.04 -3.74
C ILE A 143 -4.14 -8.44 -2.84
N ASP A 144 -4.48 -9.75 -2.77
CA ASP A 144 -5.63 -10.22 -1.99
C ASP A 144 -5.36 -10.18 -0.47
N ARG A 145 -6.27 -9.50 0.23
CA ARG A 145 -6.11 -8.85 1.52
C ARG A 145 -5.91 -9.76 2.73
N ARG A 146 -5.82 -11.09 2.57
CA ARG A 146 -5.63 -11.97 3.73
C ARG A 146 -4.27 -11.80 4.42
N GLY A 147 -3.30 -11.19 3.74
CA GLY A 147 -1.97 -10.86 4.30
C GLY A 147 -1.82 -9.45 4.91
N VAL A 148 -2.83 -8.57 4.81
CA VAL A 148 -2.74 -7.18 5.35
C VAL A 148 -3.31 -7.10 6.78
N VAL A 149 -3.32 -8.23 7.49
CA VAL A 149 -3.54 -8.28 8.93
C VAL A 149 -2.17 -8.20 9.61
N ARG A 150 -1.98 -7.16 10.44
CA ARG A 150 -0.83 -6.90 11.35
C ARG A 150 0.46 -6.37 10.72
N PHE A 151 0.44 -5.11 10.30
CA PHE A 151 1.43 -4.18 10.82
C PHE A 151 0.69 -3.00 11.45
N GLY A 152 0.18 -3.26 12.66
CA GLY A 152 -0.01 -2.20 13.63
C GLY A 152 1.32 -2.01 14.32
N VAL A 153 2.09 -1.02 13.84
CA VAL A 153 2.80 0.07 14.57
C VAL A 153 3.15 1.12 13.52
#